data_AF-A0A5B0W103-F1
#
_entry.id   AF-A0A5B0W103-F1
#
_cell.length_a   1.000
_cell.length_b   1.000
_cell.length_c   1.000
_cell.angle_alpha   90.00
_cell.angle_beta   90.00
_cell.angle_gamma   90.00
#
_symmetry.space_group_name_H-M   'P 1'
#
loop_
_entity.id
_entity.type
_entity.pdbx_description
1 polymer ?
#
loop_
_entity_poly.entity_id
_entity_poly.type
_entity_poly.pdbx_seq_one_letter_code
_entity_poly.pdbx_strand_id
1 'polypeptide(L)' 'MNLNLSMILMKKYVACLECGNENLGNGEGTLQIEGDTFRRTCKCGWKVETDATEAEVDQ' A
#
# COMPACT_ATOMS: atom_id res chain seq x y z
N MET A 1 12.71 3.24 -8.66
CA MET A 1 12.08 2.09 -8.00
C MET A 1 13.09 1.23 -7.22
N ASN A 2 13.19 1.48 -5.91
CA ASN A 2 13.88 0.58 -4.99
C ASN A 2 13.00 -0.64 -4.71
N LEU A 3 13.29 -1.78 -5.37
CA LEU A 3 12.52 -3.03 -5.27
C LEU A 3 12.26 -3.52 -3.83
N ASN A 4 13.11 -3.15 -2.86
CA ASN A 4 12.94 -3.55 -1.46
C ASN A 4 11.79 -2.79 -0.76
N LEU A 5 11.59 -1.51 -1.06
CA LEU A 5 10.61 -0.69 -0.35
C LEU A 5 9.18 -1.02 -0.78
N SER A 6 8.95 -1.27 -2.07
CA SER A 6 7.66 -1.72 -2.57
C SER A 6 7.22 -3.05 -1.93
N MET A 7 8.14 -4.01 -1.75
CA MET A 7 7.82 -5.26 -1.04
C MET A 7 7.48 -5.06 0.44
N ILE A 8 8.17 -4.15 1.13
CA ILE A 8 7.86 -3.82 2.53
C ILE A 8 6.48 -3.19 2.64
N LEU A 9 6.17 -2.22 1.76
CA LEU A 9 4.87 -1.54 1.73
C LEU A 9 3.75 -2.52 1.37
N MET A 10 3.97 -3.41 0.40
CA MET A 10 3.02 -4.49 0.09
C MET A 10 2.74 -5.36 1.30
N LYS A 11 3.77 -5.81 2.05
CA LYS A 11 3.57 -6.62 3.26
C LYS A 11 2.84 -5.85 4.37
N LYS A 12 3.23 -4.60 4.62
CA LYS A 12 2.64 -3.75 5.67
C LYS A 12 1.17 -3.45 5.39
N TYR A 13 0.86 -3.22 4.13
CA TYR A 13 -0.46 -2.80 3.70
C TYR A 13 -1.22 -3.88 2.94
N VAL A 14 -0.84 -5.16 3.01
CA VAL A 14 -1.56 -6.25 2.33
C VAL A 14 -2.99 -6.36 2.87
N ALA A 15 -3.14 -6.25 4.19
CA ALA A 15 -4.41 -6.18 4.88
C ALA A 15 -4.79 -4.72 5.15
N CYS A 16 -6.08 -4.41 5.05
CA CYS A 16 -6.61 -3.11 5.44
C CYS A 16 -6.38 -2.91 6.95
N LEU A 17 -5.79 -1.78 7.34
CA LEU A 17 -5.53 -1.49 8.75
C LEU A 17 -6.80 -1.24 9.57
N GLU A 18 -7.91 -0.93 8.90
CA GLU A 18 -9.20 -0.66 9.55
C GLU A 18 -10.08 -1.92 9.65
N CYS A 19 -10.21 -2.68 8.56
CA CYS A 19 -11.17 -3.80 8.48
C CYS A 19 -10.54 -5.17 8.22
N GLY A 20 -9.21 -5.24 8.07
CA GLY A 20 -8.49 -6.48 7.81
C GLY A 20 -8.65 -7.05 6.39
N ASN A 21 -9.41 -6.40 5.50
CA ASN A 21 -9.61 -6.92 4.13
C ASN A 21 -8.30 -6.94 3.34
N GLU A 22 -7.98 -8.09 2.77
CA GLU A 22 -6.79 -8.31 1.93
C GLU A 22 -7.13 -8.34 0.43
N ASN A 23 -8.42 -8.44 0.09
CA ASN A 23 -8.86 -8.53 -1.29
C ASN A 23 -8.74 -7.20 -2.05
N LEU A 24 -8.45 -7.29 -3.34
CA LEU A 24 -8.32 -6.16 -4.26
C LEU A 24 -9.13 -6.43 -5.53
N GLY A 25 -9.58 -5.35 -6.20
CA GLY A 25 -10.45 -5.46 -7.37
C GLY A 25 -11.89 -5.80 -7.00
N ASN A 26 -12.78 -5.89 -8.00
CA ASN A 26 -14.20 -6.24 -7.81
C ASN A 26 -14.93 -5.41 -6.71
N GLY A 27 -14.54 -4.15 -6.53
CA GLY A 27 -15.10 -3.27 -5.50
C GLY A 27 -14.51 -3.42 -4.09
N GLU A 28 -13.54 -4.31 -3.89
CA GLU A 28 -12.91 -4.55 -2.58
C GLU A 28 -11.84 -3.51 -2.20
N GLY A 29 -11.32 -2.81 -3.21
CA GLY A 29 -10.22 -1.85 -3.08
C GLY A 29 -9.32 -1.85 -4.32
N THR A 30 -8.29 -1.02 -4.29
CA THR A 30 -7.30 -0.90 -5.37
C THR A 30 -5.89 -0.91 -4.81
N LEU A 31 -4.94 -1.37 -5.62
CA LEU A 31 -3.52 -1.24 -5.40
C LEU A 31 -2.91 -0.67 -6.68
N GLN A 32 -2.20 0.45 -6.55
CA GLN A 32 -1.49 1.12 -7.64
C GLN A 32 -0.05 1.33 -7.21
N ILE A 33 0.87 0.95 -8.09
CA ILE A 33 2.30 1.15 -7.91
C ILE A 33 2.80 1.76 -9.20
N GLU A 34 3.06 3.06 -9.17
CA GLU A 34 3.44 3.86 -10.33
C GLU A 34 4.74 4.58 -10.02
N GLY A 35 5.81 4.23 -10.73
CA GLY A 35 7.15 4.76 -10.48
C GLY A 35 7.63 4.46 -9.07
N ASP A 36 7.62 5.49 -8.22
CA ASP A 36 7.98 5.42 -6.82
C ASP A 36 6.79 5.73 -5.90
N THR A 37 5.55 5.70 -6.37
CA THR A 37 4.36 5.92 -5.52
C THR A 37 3.63 4.59 -5.29
N PHE A 38 3.35 4.29 -4.03
CA PHE A 38 2.49 3.19 -3.59
C PHE A 38 1.16 3.76 -3.13
N ARG A 39 0.05 3.30 -3.71
CA ARG A 39 -1.29 3.68 -3.28
C ARG A 39 -2.16 2.45 -3.08
N ARG A 40 -2.81 2.35 -1.93
CA ARG A 40 -3.80 1.31 -1.64
C ARG A 40 -5.10 1.91 -1.12
N THR A 41 -6.22 1.37 -1.58
CA THR A 41 -7.57 1.72 -1.11
C THR A 41 -8.33 0.46 -0.70
N CYS A 42 -9.34 0.62 0.15
CA CYS A 42 -10.22 -0.45 0.60
C CYS A 42 -11.69 -0.01 0.59
N LYS A 43 -12.60 -0.96 0.35
CA LYS A 43 -14.07 -0.75 0.36
C LYS A 43 -14.63 -0.13 1.64
N CYS A 44 -13.93 -0.27 2.76
CA CYS A 44 -14.36 0.32 4.04
C CYS A 44 -14.05 1.83 4.15
N GLY A 45 -13.40 2.42 3.13
CA GLY A 45 -13.03 3.84 3.09
C GLY A 45 -11.56 4.11 3.43
N TRP A 46 -10.81 3.10 3.91
CA TRP A 46 -9.39 3.25 4.18
C TRP A 46 -8.59 3.47 2.90
N LYS A 47 -7.59 4.36 2.96
CA LYS A 47 -6.66 4.68 1.87
C LYS A 47 -5.29 5.06 2.41
N VAL A 48 -4.23 4.64 1.72
CA VAL A 48 -2.85 5.04 1.99
C VAL A 48 -2.16 5.38 0.67
N GLU A 49 -1.35 6.42 0.68
CA GLU A 49 -0.50 6.85 -0.44
C GLU A 49 0.86 7.19 0.15
N THR A 50 1.93 6.56 -0.35
CA THR A 50 3.29 6.78 0.12
C THR A 50 4.24 6.80 -1.05
N ASP A 51 5.23 7.66 -1.01
CA ASP A 51 6.36 7.55 -1.90
C ASP A 51 7.28 6.42 -1.43
N ALA A 52 7.38 5.36 -2.22
CA ALA A 52 8.34 4.26 -2.14
C ALA A 52 9.81 4.72 -2.33
N THR A 53 10.10 6.00 -2.09
CA THR A 53 11.43 6.59 -1.88
C THR A 53 11.66 7.01 -0.43
N GLU A 54 10.60 7.24 0.36
CA GLU A 54 10.68 7.71 1.74
C GLU A 54 10.22 6.63 2.71
N ALA A 55 10.99 5.55 2.77
CA ALA A 55 11.26 4.93 4.07
C ALA A 55 12.69 5.29 4.47
N GLU A 56 12.90 6.57 4.74
CA GLU A 56 13.81 6.93 5.81
C GLU A 56 13.00 6.73 7.10
N VAL A 57 13.17 5.58 7.76
CA VAL A 57 12.72 5.41 9.15
C VAL A 57 13.85 4.79 9.95
N ASP A 58 14.57 5.71 10.59
CA ASP A 58 15.53 5.67 11.69
C ASP A 58 16.86 4.90 11.55
N GLN A 59 17.93 5.67 11.81
CA GLN A 59 19.32 5.27 12.02
C GLN A 59 19.49 4.40 13.27
#